data_AF-A0A7Z9LA23-F1
#
_entry.id   AF-A0A7Z9LA23-F1
#
_cell.length_a   1.000
_cell.length_b   1.000
_cell.length_c   1.000
_cell.angle_alpha   90.00
_cell.angle_beta   90.00
_cell.angle_gamma   90.00
#
_symmetry.space_group_name_H-M   'P 1'
#
loop_
_entity.id
_entity.type
_entity.pdbx_description
1 polymer ?
#
loop_
_entity_poly.entity_id
_entity_poly.type
_entity_poly.pdbx_seq_one_letter_code
_entity_poly.pdbx_strand_id
1 'polypeptide(L)'
;MNRLFFLLLIRPAATCLALVWSCLLVGGLAAAAEEESYQEVELTAEDRDHWAFQPLSRPPLPVLEDAARLRNGIDFFVQSRLAAANLEPLGEANRRTLIRRLSLDLTGLPPLPDAITGFQHDPRPDAYERLVQRLLASPHYAERQAQHWLDLARFAETDGFEHDKVRKHAWKYRDWVIQALASDLPYDDFIRAQLAADELTPQDPAGRIALMFCL
;
A
#
# COMPACT_ATOMS: atom_id res chain seq x y z
N MET A 1 -0.57 -92.77 -39.24
CA MET A 1 0.22 -93.37 -38.13
C MET A 1 1.07 -92.25 -37.54
N ASN A 2 0.89 -91.68 -36.35
CA ASN A 2 0.11 -91.91 -35.12
C ASN A 2 -0.30 -90.51 -34.62
N ARG A 3 -1.57 -90.18 -34.35
CA ARG A 3 -2.32 -90.40 -33.10
C ARG A 3 -1.51 -90.25 -31.78
N LEU A 4 -1.79 -89.13 -31.12
CA LEU A 4 -2.32 -89.00 -29.75
C LEU A 4 -1.35 -88.81 -28.56
N PHE A 5 -1.69 -87.74 -27.80
CA PHE A 5 -1.52 -87.51 -26.37
C PHE A 5 -0.16 -87.08 -25.81
N PHE A 6 -0.03 -85.77 -25.54
CA PHE A 6 0.14 -85.32 -24.16
C PHE A 6 -0.45 -83.91 -23.95
N LEU A 7 -1.34 -83.80 -22.95
CA LEU A 7 -1.90 -82.56 -22.43
C LEU A 7 -0.79 -81.70 -21.80
N LEU A 8 -0.84 -80.38 -22.00
CA LEU A 8 -1.03 -79.39 -20.91
C LEU A 8 -0.99 -77.97 -21.49
N LEU A 9 -1.78 -77.10 -20.85
CA LEU A 9 -1.74 -75.63 -20.92
C LEU A 9 -2.52 -74.95 -22.07
N ILE A 10 -3.83 -75.10 -21.92
CA ILE A 10 -4.86 -74.15 -22.34
C ILE A 10 -4.63 -72.81 -21.61
N ARG A 11 -4.29 -71.76 -22.37
CA ARG A 11 -4.63 -70.30 -22.28
C ARG A 11 -4.50 -69.55 -20.91
N PRO A 12 -4.29 -68.19 -20.88
CA PRO A 12 -4.53 -67.21 -21.95
C PRO A 12 -3.46 -66.10 -22.12
N ALA A 13 -3.17 -65.72 -23.37
CA ALA A 13 -2.51 -64.46 -23.74
C ALA A 13 -3.50 -63.27 -23.80
N ALA A 14 -4.60 -63.32 -23.04
CA ALA A 14 -5.71 -62.35 -23.11
C ALA A 14 -5.75 -61.38 -21.92
N THR A 15 -4.83 -61.49 -20.95
CA THR A 15 -4.81 -60.68 -19.72
C THR A 15 -4.00 -59.39 -19.83
N CYS A 16 -3.15 -59.22 -20.87
CA CYS A 16 -2.36 -57.99 -21.02
C CYS A 16 -3.06 -56.87 -21.81
N LEU A 17 -4.12 -57.15 -22.58
CA LEU A 17 -4.85 -56.14 -23.35
C LEU A 17 -6.04 -55.52 -22.59
N ALA A 18 -6.56 -56.20 -21.57
CA ALA A 18 -7.64 -55.68 -20.72
C ALA A 18 -7.16 -54.59 -19.73
N LEU A 19 -5.90 -54.66 -19.28
CA LEU A 19 -5.32 -53.71 -18.32
C LEU A 19 -4.95 -52.36 -18.96
N VAL A 20 -4.67 -52.33 -20.26
CA VAL A 20 -4.37 -51.08 -21.00
C VAL A 20 -5.64 -50.33 -21.36
N TRP A 21 -6.75 -51.04 -21.62
CA TRP A 21 -8.05 -50.41 -21.84
C TRP A 21 -8.75 -49.96 -20.55
N SER A 22 -8.47 -50.59 -19.40
CA SER A 22 -8.96 -50.09 -18.11
C SER A 22 -8.31 -48.78 -17.68
N CYS A 23 -7.06 -48.49 -18.09
CA CYS A 23 -6.45 -47.18 -17.80
C CYS A 23 -6.93 -46.05 -18.73
N LEU A 24 -7.44 -46.35 -19.92
CA LEU A 24 -8.02 -45.36 -20.83
C LEU A 24 -9.50 -45.05 -20.55
N LEU A 25 -10.22 -45.92 -19.83
CA LEU A 25 -11.57 -45.63 -19.34
C LEU A 25 -11.59 -44.99 -17.94
N VAL A 26 -10.49 -45.08 -17.18
CA VAL A 26 -10.33 -44.37 -15.89
C VAL A 26 -9.68 -42.99 -16.07
N GLY A 27 -8.97 -42.75 -17.18
CA GLY A 27 -8.37 -41.45 -17.52
C GLY A 27 -9.33 -40.39 -18.08
N GLY A 28 -10.65 -40.66 -18.10
CA GLY A 28 -11.68 -39.78 -18.65
C GLY A 28 -12.44 -38.95 -17.61
N LEU A 29 -12.24 -39.20 -16.31
CA LEU A 29 -12.62 -38.25 -15.26
C LEU A 29 -11.38 -37.46 -14.84
N ALA A 30 -10.80 -36.74 -15.80
CA ALA A 30 -10.24 -35.44 -15.43
C ALA A 30 -11.40 -34.72 -14.76
N ALA A 31 -11.26 -34.46 -13.47
CA ALA A 31 -12.17 -33.61 -12.73
C ALA A 31 -12.37 -32.36 -13.59
N ALA A 32 -13.52 -32.27 -14.26
CA ALA A 32 -14.10 -30.99 -14.57
C ALA A 32 -14.27 -30.40 -13.18
N ALA A 33 -13.29 -29.59 -12.76
CA ALA A 33 -13.51 -28.64 -11.69
C ALA A 33 -14.79 -27.95 -12.15
N GLU A 34 -15.89 -28.18 -11.43
CA GLU A 34 -17.10 -27.41 -11.64
C GLU A 34 -16.62 -25.96 -11.61
N GLU A 35 -16.76 -25.26 -12.73
CA GLU A 35 -16.64 -23.81 -12.75
C GLU A 35 -17.76 -23.34 -11.83
N GLU A 36 -17.48 -23.25 -10.52
CA GLU A 36 -18.37 -22.62 -9.57
C GLU A 36 -18.53 -21.19 -10.06
N SER A 37 -19.61 -20.96 -10.81
CA SER A 37 -19.90 -19.65 -11.36
C SER A 37 -20.19 -18.77 -10.16
N TYR A 38 -19.25 -17.90 -9.81
CA TYR A 38 -19.44 -16.91 -8.77
C TYR A 38 -20.65 -16.05 -9.16
N GLN A 39 -21.77 -16.23 -8.44
CA GLN A 39 -22.90 -15.34 -8.57
C GLN A 39 -22.64 -14.13 -7.68
N GLU A 40 -22.33 -13.01 -8.31
CA GLU A 40 -22.17 -11.75 -7.61
C GLU A 40 -23.49 -11.40 -6.91
N VAL A 41 -23.41 -11.14 -5.60
CA VAL A 41 -24.58 -10.76 -4.81
C VAL A 41 -25.07 -9.39 -5.31
N GLU A 42 -26.35 -9.27 -5.62
CA GLU A 42 -26.92 -7.98 -6.03
C GLU A 42 -26.77 -6.96 -4.90
N LEU A 43 -26.16 -5.82 -5.22
CA LEU A 43 -26.03 -4.71 -4.29
C LEU A 43 -27.41 -4.16 -3.93
N THR A 44 -27.77 -4.26 -2.66
CA THR A 44 -29.04 -3.78 -2.11
C THR A 44 -29.07 -2.25 -2.04
N ALA A 45 -30.24 -1.69 -1.71
CA ALA A 45 -30.35 -0.25 -1.46
C ALA A 45 -29.57 0.15 -0.19
N GLU A 46 -29.60 -0.70 0.84
CA GLU A 46 -28.84 -0.51 2.08
C GLU A 46 -27.33 -0.51 1.84
N ASP A 47 -26.82 -1.39 0.97
CA ASP A 47 -25.40 -1.41 0.61
C ASP A 47 -24.96 -0.09 -0.02
N ARG A 48 -25.83 0.48 -0.88
CA ARG A 48 -25.56 1.76 -1.54
C ARG A 48 -25.67 2.95 -0.58
N ASP A 49 -26.49 2.85 0.46
CA ASP A 49 -26.65 3.90 1.48
C ASP A 49 -25.48 3.95 2.49
N HIS A 50 -24.57 2.98 2.44
CA HIS A 50 -23.38 2.99 3.30
C HIS A 50 -22.54 4.26 3.08
N TRP A 51 -22.15 4.90 4.18
CA TRP A 51 -21.53 6.24 4.20
C TRP A 51 -20.31 6.40 3.28
N ALA A 52 -19.55 5.32 3.06
CA ALA A 52 -18.36 5.33 2.22
C ALA A 52 -18.66 5.47 0.72
N PHE A 53 -19.89 5.16 0.30
CA PHE A 53 -20.34 5.25 -1.10
C PHE A 53 -21.18 6.49 -1.37
N GLN A 54 -21.49 7.26 -0.34
CA GLN A 54 -22.24 8.50 -0.48
C GLN A 54 -21.33 9.64 -1.00
N PRO A 55 -21.86 10.56 -1.82
CA PRO A 55 -21.10 11.72 -2.28
C PRO A 55 -20.57 12.56 -1.11
N LEU A 56 -19.30 12.97 -1.19
CA LEU A 56 -18.69 13.85 -0.20
C LEU A 56 -19.27 15.27 -0.31
N SER A 57 -19.98 15.72 0.72
CA SER A 57 -20.44 17.11 0.84
C SER A 57 -19.49 17.94 1.70
N ARG A 58 -19.11 19.14 1.24
CA ARG A 58 -18.32 20.08 2.06
C ARG A 58 -19.22 20.76 3.10
N PRO A 59 -18.99 20.57 4.41
CA PRO A 59 -19.79 21.24 5.43
C PRO A 59 -19.56 22.76 5.42
N PRO A 60 -20.56 23.57 5.83
CA PRO A 60 -20.36 24.99 6.02
C PRO A 60 -19.36 25.25 7.15
N LEU A 61 -18.58 26.32 7.01
CA LEU A 61 -17.64 26.73 8.05
C LEU A 61 -18.39 27.29 9.27
N PRO A 62 -17.93 27.02 10.51
CA PRO A 62 -18.44 27.65 11.71
C PRO A 62 -18.35 29.19 11.64
N VAL A 63 -19.36 29.88 12.17
CA VAL A 63 -19.34 31.34 12.30
C VAL A 63 -18.58 31.72 13.56
N LEU A 64 -17.50 32.48 13.42
CA LEU A 64 -16.61 32.89 14.50
C LEU A 64 -16.36 34.40 14.42
N GLU A 65 -16.23 35.06 15.57
CA GLU A 65 -15.99 36.50 15.65
C GLU A 65 -14.60 36.89 15.08
N ASP A 66 -13.58 36.07 15.35
CA ASP A 66 -12.18 36.31 14.93
C ASP A 66 -11.78 35.59 13.62
N ALA A 67 -12.72 35.43 12.70
CA ALA A 67 -12.49 34.72 11.44
C ALA A 67 -11.29 35.24 10.61
N ALA A 68 -10.96 36.54 10.73
CA ALA A 68 -9.88 37.19 10.00
C ALA A 68 -8.46 36.67 10.36
N ARG A 69 -8.31 35.98 11.51
CA ARG A 69 -7.01 35.44 11.97
C ARG A 69 -6.76 34.01 11.51
N LEU A 70 -7.78 33.34 10.96
CA LEU A 70 -7.74 31.93 10.56
C LEU A 70 -7.23 31.81 9.11
N ARG A 71 -6.34 30.84 8.85
CA ARG A 71 -5.65 30.72 7.56
C ARG A 71 -6.28 29.69 6.64
N ASN A 72 -6.86 28.64 7.22
CA ASN A 72 -7.47 27.55 6.47
C ASN A 72 -8.84 27.18 7.07
N GLY A 73 -9.65 26.40 6.32
CA GLY A 73 -10.98 25.97 6.78
C GLY A 73 -10.96 25.05 8.01
N ILE A 74 -9.88 24.30 8.23
CA ILE A 74 -9.70 23.41 9.40
C ILE A 74 -9.59 24.26 10.67
N ASP A 75 -8.89 25.40 10.60
CA ASP A 75 -8.70 26.32 11.73
C ASP A 75 -10.05 26.82 12.28
N PHE A 76 -11.09 26.97 11.43
CA PHE A 76 -12.44 27.33 11.88
C PHE A 76 -13.06 26.26 12.77
N PHE A 77 -12.93 24.98 12.39
CA PHE A 77 -13.44 23.89 13.21
C PHE A 77 -12.67 23.74 14.52
N VAL A 78 -11.34 23.90 14.49
CA VAL A 78 -10.50 23.86 15.69
C VAL A 78 -10.85 25.01 16.64
N GLN A 79 -10.89 26.25 16.14
CA GLN A 79 -11.21 27.43 16.94
C GLN A 79 -12.64 27.36 17.51
N SER A 80 -13.61 26.87 16.74
CA SER A 80 -14.97 26.66 17.23
C SER A 80 -15.02 25.70 18.41
N ARG A 81 -14.25 24.60 18.36
CA ARG A 81 -14.17 23.64 19.47
C ARG A 81 -13.45 24.22 20.70
N LEU A 82 -12.37 24.99 20.49
CA LEU A 82 -11.65 25.67 21.57
C LEU A 82 -12.54 26.70 22.28
N ALA A 83 -13.25 27.54 21.53
CA ALA A 83 -14.18 28.53 22.07
C ALA A 83 -15.31 27.88 22.87
N ALA A 84 -15.91 26.80 22.36
CA ALA A 84 -16.94 26.04 23.08
C ALA A 84 -16.41 25.42 24.40
N ALA A 85 -15.11 25.13 24.47
CA ALA A 85 -14.44 24.61 25.66
C ALA A 85 -13.85 25.72 26.56
N ASN A 86 -14.02 27.01 26.22
CA ASN A 86 -13.38 28.15 26.89
C ASN A 86 -11.85 28.01 26.98
N LEU A 87 -11.22 27.51 25.91
CA LEU A 87 -9.78 27.35 25.80
C LEU A 87 -9.22 28.31 24.75
N GLU A 88 -8.04 28.86 25.04
CA GLU A 88 -7.29 29.69 24.10
C GLU A 88 -6.11 28.89 23.51
N PRO A 89 -5.81 29.06 22.20
CA PRO A 89 -4.66 28.42 21.60
C PRO A 89 -3.35 28.97 22.19
N LEU A 90 -2.37 28.08 22.33
CA LEU A 90 -1.01 28.48 22.70
C LEU A 90 -0.39 29.32 21.59
N GLY A 91 0.39 30.34 22.00
CA GLY A 91 1.17 31.14 21.07
C GLY A 91 2.20 30.30 20.31
N GLU A 92 2.69 30.84 19.19
CA GLU A 92 3.69 30.17 18.36
C GLU A 92 4.96 29.85 19.16
N ALA A 93 5.52 28.67 18.93
CA ALA A 93 6.75 28.26 19.59
C ALA A 93 7.93 29.14 19.13
N ASN A 94 8.94 29.28 19.98
CA ASN A 94 10.15 30.00 19.58
C ASN A 94 10.87 29.29 18.41
N ARG A 95 11.66 30.05 17.64
CA ARG A 95 12.33 29.57 16.42
C ARG A 95 13.21 28.34 16.64
N ARG A 96 13.86 28.21 17.81
CA ARG A 96 14.69 27.04 18.15
C ARG A 96 13.85 25.77 18.27
N THR A 97 12.71 25.87 18.95
CA THR A 97 11.78 24.76 19.12
C THR A 97 11.12 24.40 17.79
N LEU A 98 10.75 25.40 16.98
CA LEU A 98 10.13 25.18 15.67
C LEU A 98 11.02 24.37 14.73
N ILE A 99 12.28 24.77 14.53
CA ILE A 99 13.17 24.03 13.62
C ILE A 99 13.41 22.59 14.09
N ARG A 100 13.55 22.38 15.41
CA ARG A 100 13.74 21.04 15.95
C ARG A 100 12.53 20.13 15.69
N ARG A 101 11.32 20.64 15.94
CA ARG A 101 10.08 19.87 15.69
C ARG A 101 9.96 19.55 14.20
N LEU A 102 10.03 20.57 13.35
CA LEU A 102 9.91 20.38 11.90
C LEU A 102 10.93 19.39 11.33
N SER A 103 12.20 19.45 11.74
CA SER A 103 13.19 18.49 11.26
C SER A 103 12.89 17.07 11.73
N LEU A 104 12.52 16.88 13.00
CA LEU A 104 12.17 15.54 13.48
C LEU A 104 10.89 15.00 12.85
N ASP A 105 9.87 15.85 12.67
CA ASP A 105 8.58 15.45 12.12
C ASP A 105 8.71 15.11 10.63
N LEU A 106 9.39 15.97 9.86
CA LEU A 106 9.48 15.82 8.40
C LEU A 106 10.58 14.86 7.97
N THR A 107 11.74 14.83 8.63
CA THR A 107 12.89 14.02 8.19
C THR A 107 13.28 12.93 9.18
N GLY A 108 12.69 12.88 10.38
CA GLY A 108 13.09 11.95 11.44
C GLY A 108 14.45 12.29 12.07
N LEU A 109 15.10 13.38 11.66
CA LEU A 109 16.47 13.71 12.05
C LEU A 109 16.53 15.06 12.80
N PRO A 110 17.40 15.19 13.81
CA PRO A 110 17.61 16.47 14.46
C PRO A 110 18.29 17.47 13.49
N PRO A 111 18.00 18.78 13.60
CA PRO A 111 18.65 19.77 12.76
C PRO A 111 20.12 19.95 13.14
N LEU A 112 20.95 20.26 12.14
CA LEU A 112 22.36 20.62 12.36
C LEU A 112 22.48 21.93 13.15
N PRO A 113 23.53 22.10 13.98
CA PRO A 113 23.75 23.34 14.74
C PRO A 113 23.72 24.61 13.87
N ASP A 114 24.35 24.57 12.70
CA ASP A 114 24.39 25.71 11.77
C ASP A 114 23.00 26.04 11.19
N ALA A 115 22.18 25.02 10.93
CA ALA A 115 20.81 25.21 10.46
C ALA A 115 19.94 25.88 11.54
N ILE A 116 20.15 25.52 12.82
CA ILE A 116 19.45 26.16 13.95
C ILE A 116 19.85 27.64 14.02
N THR A 117 21.15 27.93 14.06
CA THR A 117 21.65 29.31 14.15
C THR A 117 21.19 30.13 12.95
N GLY A 118 21.26 29.56 11.74
CA GLY A 118 20.81 30.21 10.51
C GLY A 118 19.32 30.55 10.55
N PHE A 119 18.46 29.60 10.94
CA PHE A 119 17.01 29.85 11.02
C PHE A 119 16.64 30.84 12.14
N GLN A 120 17.31 30.78 13.30
CA GLN A 120 17.06 31.68 14.42
C GLN A 120 17.32 33.15 14.06
N HIS A 121 18.34 33.42 13.24
CA HIS A 121 18.76 34.77 12.87
C HIS A 121 18.31 35.20 11.47
N ASP A 122 17.52 34.37 10.76
CA ASP A 122 17.02 34.72 9.43
C ASP A 122 15.94 35.83 9.53
N PRO A 123 16.23 37.06 9.09
CA PRO A 123 15.32 38.20 9.27
C PRO A 123 14.19 38.21 8.24
N ARG A 124 14.22 37.31 7.25
CA ARG A 124 13.23 37.31 6.18
C ARG A 124 11.85 36.93 6.71
N PRO A 125 10.78 37.57 6.20
CA PRO A 125 9.42 37.27 6.61
C PRO A 125 8.96 35.85 6.20
N ASP A 126 9.60 35.24 5.19
CA ASP A 126 9.30 33.90 4.67
C ASP A 126 10.28 32.82 5.17
N ALA A 127 11.04 33.10 6.22
CA ALA A 127 12.08 32.20 6.71
C ALA A 127 11.54 30.81 7.11
N TYR A 128 10.31 30.76 7.64
CA TYR A 128 9.64 29.53 8.03
C TYR A 128 9.26 28.68 6.82
N GLU A 129 8.58 29.28 5.85
CA GLU A 129 8.14 28.63 4.61
C GLU A 129 9.35 28.07 3.86
N ARG A 130 10.43 28.83 3.78
CA ARG A 130 11.68 28.36 3.16
C ARG A 130 12.37 27.23 3.93
N LEU A 131 12.25 27.20 5.27
CA LEU A 131 12.72 26.07 6.06
C LEU A 131 11.91 24.82 5.72
N VAL A 132 10.57 24.93 5.69
CA VAL A 132 9.67 23.83 5.33
C VAL A 132 9.98 23.30 3.94
N GLN A 133 10.06 24.18 2.93
CA GLN A 133 10.39 23.79 1.55
C GLN A 133 11.72 23.04 1.45
N ARG A 134 12.75 23.48 2.19
CA ARG A 134 14.05 22.78 2.21
C ARG A 134 13.95 21.39 2.86
N LEU A 135 13.14 21.25 3.90
CA LEU A 135 12.95 19.95 4.57
C LEU A 135 12.15 18.99 3.68
N LEU A 136 11.07 19.46 3.05
CA LEU A 136 10.27 18.67 2.11
C LEU A 136 11.08 18.22 0.87
N ALA A 137 11.99 19.07 0.38
CA ALA A 137 12.88 18.73 -0.73
C ALA A 137 14.06 17.83 -0.33
N SER A 138 14.22 17.49 0.96
CA SER A 138 15.30 16.62 1.42
C SER A 138 15.02 15.15 1.06
N PRO A 139 16.03 14.37 0.64
CA PRO A 139 15.87 12.91 0.48
C PRO A 139 15.33 12.22 1.73
N HIS A 140 15.72 12.73 2.92
CA HIS A 140 15.26 12.19 4.20
C HIS A 140 13.78 12.37 4.46
N TYR A 141 13.12 13.33 3.81
CA TYR A 141 11.66 13.45 3.89
C TYR A 141 10.98 12.25 3.23
N ALA A 142 11.41 11.89 2.02
CA ALA A 142 10.86 10.73 1.33
C ALA A 142 11.14 9.42 2.09
N GLU A 143 12.35 9.26 2.64
CA GLU A 143 12.71 8.12 3.50
C GLU A 143 11.80 8.04 4.74
N ARG A 144 11.56 9.18 5.39
CA ARG A 144 10.70 9.26 6.58
C ARG A 144 9.25 8.91 6.26
N GLN A 145 8.70 9.44 5.18
CA GLN A 145 7.34 9.13 4.77
C GLN A 145 7.19 7.69 4.26
N ALA A 146 8.21 7.17 3.57
CA ALA A 146 8.24 5.78 3.14
C ALA A 146 8.23 4.83 4.34
N GLN A 147 8.94 5.15 5.42
CA GLN A 147 8.89 4.35 6.65
C GLN A 147 7.45 4.17 7.14
N HIS A 148 6.69 5.28 7.25
CA HIS A 148 5.30 5.22 7.68
C HIS A 148 4.42 4.38 6.75
N TRP A 149 4.63 4.49 5.44
CA TRP A 149 3.91 3.66 4.47
C TRP A 149 4.26 2.18 4.59
N LEU A 150 5.55 1.87 4.70
CA LEU A 150 6.06 0.50 4.78
C LEU A 150 5.64 -0.19 6.08
N ASP A 151 5.53 0.55 7.18
CA ASP A 151 4.95 0.05 8.43
C ASP A 151 3.48 -0.37 8.24
N LEU A 152 2.69 0.44 7.54
CA LEU A 152 1.28 0.14 7.22
C LEU A 152 1.14 -1.03 6.25
N ALA A 153 2.03 -1.10 5.24
CA ALA A 153 2.12 -2.20 4.30
C ALA A 153 2.69 -3.48 4.93
N ARG A 154 3.12 -3.44 6.20
CA ARG A 154 3.74 -4.55 6.93
C ARG A 154 4.96 -5.11 6.19
N PHE A 155 5.74 -4.21 5.59
CA PHE A 155 6.92 -4.55 4.82
C PHE A 155 7.92 -5.35 5.68
N ALA A 156 8.40 -6.45 5.11
CA ALA A 156 9.47 -7.25 5.68
C ALA A 156 10.38 -7.79 4.57
N GLU A 157 11.68 -7.90 4.88
CA GLU A 157 12.66 -8.53 3.98
C GLU A 157 12.67 -10.06 4.12
N THR A 158 11.87 -10.60 5.04
CA THR A 158 11.71 -12.03 5.29
C THR A 158 10.25 -12.39 5.60
N ASP A 159 9.90 -13.67 5.54
CA ASP A 159 8.52 -14.14 5.78
C ASP A 159 8.10 -14.11 7.27
N GLY A 160 9.06 -14.00 8.19
CA GLY A 160 8.86 -13.79 9.62
C GLY A 160 8.40 -15.03 10.41
N PHE A 161 7.41 -15.79 9.93
CA PHE A 161 6.74 -16.86 10.68
C PHE A 161 7.06 -18.28 10.16
N GLU A 162 7.37 -19.21 11.08
CA GLU A 162 7.68 -20.66 10.94
C GLU A 162 8.75 -21.06 9.91
N HIS A 163 8.72 -20.50 8.72
CA HIS A 163 9.69 -20.64 7.65
C HIS A 163 10.16 -19.25 7.21
N ASP A 164 11.00 -18.62 8.04
CA ASP A 164 11.53 -17.27 7.82
C ASP A 164 12.52 -17.24 6.64
N LYS A 165 12.01 -17.19 5.41
CA LYS A 165 12.81 -17.13 4.20
C LYS A 165 13.07 -15.68 3.82
N VAL A 166 14.27 -15.44 3.28
CA VAL A 166 14.63 -14.13 2.72
C VAL A 166 13.84 -13.86 1.44
N ARG A 167 13.12 -12.75 1.43
CA ARG A 167 12.45 -12.18 0.26
C ARG A 167 13.49 -11.39 -0.56
N LYS A 168 14.26 -12.10 -1.38
CA LYS A 168 15.44 -11.58 -2.12
C LYS A 168 15.25 -10.26 -2.87
N HIS A 169 14.01 -9.90 -3.21
CA HIS A 169 13.67 -8.71 -3.99
C HIS A 169 12.80 -7.70 -3.26
N ALA A 170 12.43 -7.93 -1.98
CA ALA A 170 11.56 -7.04 -1.23
C ALA A 170 12.08 -5.60 -1.17
N TRP A 171 13.40 -5.43 -1.04
CA TRP A 171 14.05 -4.11 -1.05
C TRP A 171 13.69 -3.22 -2.25
N LYS A 172 13.37 -3.82 -3.42
CA LYS A 172 12.96 -3.06 -4.61
C LYS A 172 11.66 -2.30 -4.37
N TYR A 173 10.74 -2.89 -3.62
CA TYR A 173 9.48 -2.25 -3.25
C TYR A 173 9.71 -1.08 -2.29
N ARG A 174 10.56 -1.28 -1.26
CA ARG A 174 10.99 -0.18 -0.37
C ARG A 174 11.56 0.98 -1.17
N ASP A 175 12.52 0.71 -2.04
CA ASP A 175 13.20 1.74 -2.82
C ASP A 175 12.24 2.42 -3.81
N TRP A 176 11.28 1.68 -4.37
CA TRP A 176 10.22 2.24 -5.20
C TRP A 176 9.29 3.18 -4.41
N VAL A 177 8.86 2.82 -3.19
CA VAL A 177 8.03 3.68 -2.33
C VAL A 177 8.79 4.97 -1.99
N ILE A 178 10.07 4.86 -1.62
CA ILE A 178 10.92 6.04 -1.37
C ILE A 178 10.97 6.92 -2.61
N GLN A 179 11.20 6.35 -3.79
CA GLN A 179 11.30 7.11 -5.03
C GLN A 179 9.98 7.76 -5.43
N ALA A 180 8.84 7.07 -5.27
CA ALA A 180 7.52 7.60 -5.57
C ALA A 180 7.20 8.83 -4.71
N LEU A 181 7.53 8.78 -3.42
CA LEU A 181 7.36 9.91 -2.50
C LEU A 181 8.37 11.03 -2.79
N ALA A 182 9.61 10.70 -3.14
CA ALA A 182 10.63 11.68 -3.51
C ALA A 182 10.28 12.45 -4.80
N SER A 183 9.58 11.80 -5.73
CA SER A 183 9.12 12.41 -6.97
C SER A 183 7.76 13.12 -6.85
N ASP A 184 7.17 13.17 -5.65
CA ASP A 184 5.82 13.71 -5.42
C ASP A 184 4.77 13.06 -6.33
N LEU A 185 4.81 11.72 -6.43
CA LEU A 185 3.83 10.97 -7.23
C LEU A 185 2.41 11.21 -6.65
N PRO A 186 1.43 11.63 -7.47
CA PRO A 186 0.07 11.84 -7.01
C PRO A 186 -0.47 10.60 -6.28
N TYR A 187 -1.17 10.82 -5.16
CA TYR A 187 -1.62 9.72 -4.31
C TYR A 187 -2.50 8.72 -5.05
N ASP A 188 -3.38 9.18 -5.94
CA ASP A 188 -4.24 8.30 -6.73
C ASP A 188 -3.43 7.45 -7.71
N ASP A 189 -2.42 8.00 -8.35
CA ASP A 189 -1.48 7.26 -9.21
C ASP A 189 -0.62 6.28 -8.40
N PHE A 190 -0.17 6.68 -7.21
CA PHE A 190 0.59 5.84 -6.29
C PHE A 190 -0.21 4.61 -5.84
N ILE A 191 -1.49 4.78 -5.52
CA ILE A 191 -2.38 3.66 -5.18
C ILE A 191 -2.69 2.81 -6.43
N ARG A 192 -3.00 3.44 -7.57
CA ARG A 192 -3.32 2.72 -8.81
C ARG A 192 -2.16 1.85 -9.27
N ALA A 193 -0.92 2.34 -9.16
CA ALA A 193 0.27 1.57 -9.46
C ALA A 193 0.41 0.33 -8.56
N GLN A 194 0.11 0.44 -7.27
CA GLN A 194 0.19 -0.69 -6.35
C GLN A 194 -0.90 -1.75 -6.58
N LEU A 195 -2.05 -1.35 -7.12
CA LEU A 195 -3.17 -2.25 -7.40
C LEU A 195 -3.11 -2.90 -8.79
N ALA A 196 -2.60 -2.19 -9.81
CA ALA A 196 -2.78 -2.58 -11.21
C ALA A 196 -1.67 -2.11 -12.16
N ALA A 197 -0.41 -1.95 -11.70
CA ALA A 197 0.68 -1.51 -12.60
C ALA A 197 0.92 -2.43 -13.81
N ASP A 198 0.61 -3.71 -13.73
CA ASP A 198 0.65 -4.64 -14.86
C ASP A 198 -0.36 -4.32 -15.96
N GLU A 199 -1.53 -3.77 -15.60
CA GLU A 199 -2.54 -3.29 -16.53
C GLU A 199 -2.25 -1.87 -17.04
N LEU A 200 -1.74 -0.98 -16.16
CA LEU A 200 -1.45 0.41 -16.53
C LEU A 200 -0.25 0.54 -17.47
N THR A 201 0.80 -0.24 -17.22
CA THR A 201 2.03 -0.24 -18.03
C THR A 201 2.49 -1.67 -18.34
N PRO A 202 1.77 -2.39 -19.21
CA PRO A 202 2.06 -3.80 -19.49
C PRO A 202 3.46 -4.04 -20.05
N GLN A 203 4.01 -3.03 -20.73
CA GLN A 203 5.30 -3.04 -21.40
C GLN A 203 6.46 -2.54 -20.54
N ASP A 204 6.20 -2.09 -19.30
CA ASP A 204 7.24 -1.68 -18.37
C ASP A 204 7.37 -2.68 -17.21
N PRO A 205 8.34 -3.62 -17.29
CA PRO A 205 8.62 -4.55 -16.21
C PRO A 205 9.02 -3.87 -14.89
N ALA A 206 9.57 -2.64 -14.94
CA ALA A 206 9.96 -1.91 -13.74
C ALA A 206 8.74 -1.39 -12.97
N GLY A 207 7.68 -0.96 -13.69
CA GLY A 207 6.41 -0.56 -13.09
C GLY A 207 5.77 -1.64 -12.21
N ARG A 208 6.00 -2.93 -12.52
CA ARG A 208 5.49 -4.05 -11.72
C ARG A 208 6.08 -4.15 -10.31
N ILE A 209 7.16 -3.43 -10.01
CA ILE A 209 7.69 -3.34 -8.64
C ILE A 209 6.63 -2.76 -7.69
N ALA A 210 5.76 -1.87 -8.17
CA ALA A 210 4.68 -1.30 -7.36
C ALA A 210 3.70 -2.37 -6.83
N LEU A 211 3.47 -3.45 -7.58
CA LEU A 211 2.58 -4.56 -7.21
C LEU A 211 3.09 -5.40 -6.04
N MET A 212 4.34 -5.20 -5.62
CA MET A 212 4.95 -5.90 -4.49
C MET A 212 4.36 -5.50 -3.13
N PHE A 213 3.37 -4.59 -3.10
CA PHE A 213 2.59 -4.21 -1.91
C PHE A 213 1.91 -5.41 -1.21
N CYS A 214 1.52 -6.45 -1.96
CA CYS A 214 0.80 -7.62 -1.44
C CYS A 214 1.69 -8.87 -1.20
N LEU A 215 3.01 -8.71 -1.09
CA LEU A 215 3.95 -9.82 -0.88
C LEU A 215 4.13 -10.21 0.59
#